data_AF-A0A661AEH0-F1
#
_entry.id   AF-A0A661AEH0-F1
#
_cell.length_a   1.000
_cell.length_b   1.000
_cell.length_c   1.000
_cell.angle_alpha   90.00
_cell.angle_beta   90.00
_cell.angle_gamma   90.00
#
_symmetry.space_group_name_H-M   'P 1'
#
loop_
_entity.id
_entity.type
_entity.pdbx_description
1 polymer ?
#
loop_
_entity_poly.entity_id
_entity_poly.type
_entity_poly.pdbx_seq_one_letter_code
_entity_poly.pdbx_strand_id
1 'polypeptide(L)'
;MGIKEAHYIWMDGELVPWKDAKIHVLSHVVHYGSSVFEGMRAYKTPKGTALFRLKEHVVRLFNSAKIYRMEIPFSVEEIEKA
;
A
#
# COMPACT_ATOMS: atom_id res chain seq x y z
N MET A 1 1.60 5.48 20.59
CA MET A 1 0.90 4.26 20.13
C MET A 1 1.44 3.94 18.75
N GLY A 2 2.28 2.90 18.62
CA GLY A 2 2.93 2.54 17.35
C GLY A 2 2.16 1.44 16.61
N ILE A 3 2.38 1.35 15.29
CA ILE A 3 1.95 0.19 14.50
C ILE A 3 2.68 -1.04 15.05
N LYS A 4 1.95 -2.13 15.29
CA LYS A 4 2.56 -3.41 15.69
C LYS A 4 3.19 -4.07 14.46
N GLU A 5 4.39 -4.61 14.62
CA GLU A 5 5.07 -5.40 13.59
C GLU A 5 4.16 -6.57 13.16
N ALA A 6 3.93 -6.69 11.85
CA ALA A 6 3.30 -7.84 11.23
C ALA A 6 4.37 -8.82 10.72
N HIS A 7 3.96 -10.00 10.25
CA HIS A 7 4.91 -11.01 9.75
C HIS A 7 5.53 -10.62 8.40
N TYR A 8 4.71 -10.10 7.49
CA TYR A 8 5.08 -9.80 6.12
C TYR A 8 4.58 -8.42 5.69
N ILE A 9 5.27 -7.85 4.70
CA ILE A 9 4.86 -6.66 3.95
C ILE A 9 4.87 -7.05 2.47
N TRP A 10 3.83 -6.67 1.74
CA TRP A 10 3.85 -6.74 0.29
C TRP A 10 4.68 -5.57 -0.25
N MET A 11 5.74 -5.85 -1.01
CA MET A 11 6.64 -4.86 -1.59
C MET A 11 7.03 -5.31 -3.00
N ASP A 12 6.74 -4.47 -3.99
CA ASP A 12 7.11 -4.65 -5.41
C ASP A 12 6.74 -6.03 -6.01
N GLY A 13 5.59 -6.59 -5.62
CA GLY A 13 5.09 -7.87 -6.14
C GLY A 13 5.27 -9.06 -5.20
N GLU A 14 6.01 -8.93 -4.10
CA GLU A 14 6.37 -10.05 -3.23
C GLU A 14 6.03 -9.79 -1.76
N LEU A 15 5.67 -10.85 -1.02
CA LEU A 15 5.57 -10.80 0.44
C LEU A 15 6.95 -11.00 1.06
N VAL A 16 7.56 -9.91 1.52
CA VAL A 16 8.85 -9.94 2.21
C VAL A 16 8.64 -9.92 3.73
N PRO A 17 9.54 -10.51 4.53
CA PRO A 17 9.51 -10.33 5.98
C PRO A 17 9.50 -8.84 6.35
N TRP A 18 8.76 -8.45 7.38
CA TRP A 18 8.61 -7.04 7.76
C TRP A 18 9.95 -6.29 7.86
N LYS A 19 10.96 -6.93 8.42
CA LYS A 19 12.29 -6.33 8.62
C LYS A 19 13.07 -6.13 7.33
N ASP A 20 12.70 -6.80 6.24
CA ASP A 20 13.38 -6.75 4.96
C ASP A 20 12.75 -5.75 3.97
N ALA A 21 11.55 -5.24 4.28
CA ALA A 21 10.94 -4.13 3.55
C ALA A 21 11.70 -2.81 3.81
N LYS A 22 12.82 -2.63 3.11
CA LYS A 22 13.75 -1.51 3.29
C LYS A 22 13.85 -0.67 2.02
N ILE A 23 14.08 0.61 2.20
CA ILE A 23 14.49 1.53 1.14
C ILE A 23 15.86 2.12 1.48
N HIS A 24 16.58 2.60 0.46
CA HIS A 24 17.83 3.31 0.70
C HIS A 24 17.57 4.70 1.30
N VAL A 25 18.48 5.23 2.12
CA VAL A 25 18.33 6.57 2.71
C VAL A 25 18.28 7.69 1.66
N LEU A 26 18.82 7.42 0.46
CA LEU A 26 18.78 8.35 -0.69
C LEU A 26 17.57 8.13 -1.62
N SER A 27 16.60 7.29 -1.24
CA SER A 27 15.37 7.15 -2.01
C SER A 27 14.64 8.50 -2.09
N HIS A 28 14.20 8.86 -3.31
CA HIS A 28 13.67 10.19 -3.63
C HIS A 28 12.53 10.65 -2.69
N VAL A 29 11.67 9.72 -2.26
CA VAL A 29 10.57 9.98 -1.31
C VAL A 29 11.05 10.57 0.03
N VAL A 30 12.22 10.16 0.52
CA VAL A 30 12.76 10.61 1.82
C VAL A 30 13.14 12.08 1.78
N HIS A 31 13.60 12.57 0.63
CA HIS A 31 14.11 13.94 0.47
C HIS A 31 13.07 14.90 -0.09
N TYR A 32 12.14 14.40 -0.90
CA TYR A 32 11.23 15.24 -1.69
C TYR A 32 9.74 14.92 -1.45
N GLY A 33 9.42 14.00 -0.54
CA GLY A 33 8.03 13.67 -0.21
C GLY A 33 7.23 13.07 -1.38
N SER A 34 7.91 12.54 -2.39
CA SER A 34 7.33 12.05 -3.64
C SER A 34 6.67 10.68 -3.48
N SER A 35 5.60 10.61 -2.69
CA SER A 35 4.81 9.40 -2.48
C SER A 35 3.33 9.72 -2.37
N VAL A 36 2.51 8.72 -2.70
CA VAL A 36 1.08 8.70 -2.40
C VAL A 36 0.79 7.46 -1.55
N PHE A 37 -0.19 7.54 -0.66
CA PHE A 37 -0.55 6.44 0.23
C PHE A 37 -2.05 6.41 0.49
N GLU A 38 -2.54 5.30 1.03
CA GLU A 38 -3.91 5.13 1.45
C GLU A 38 -4.00 4.66 2.91
N GLY A 39 -5.11 5.00 3.54
CA GLY A 39 -5.49 4.50 4.86
C GLY A 39 -6.71 3.61 4.73
N MET A 40 -6.56 2.32 4.97
CA MET A 40 -7.63 1.33 4.87
C MET A 40 -7.89 0.64 6.21
N ARG A 41 -9.10 0.09 6.38
CA ARG A 41 -9.47 -0.67 7.57
C ARG A 41 -10.06 -2.02 7.20
N ALA A 42 -9.55 -3.06 7.86
CA ALA A 42 -10.15 -4.37 7.90
C ALA A 42 -11.00 -4.51 9.17
N TYR A 43 -12.18 -5.11 9.05
CA TYR A 43 -13.09 -5.35 10.16
C TYR A 43 -13.42 -6.83 10.25
N LYS A 44 -13.50 -7.35 11.48
CA LYS A 44 -14.09 -8.66 11.74
C LYS A 44 -15.61 -8.54 11.56
N THR A 45 -16.17 -9.29 10.62
CA THR A 45 -17.62 -9.34 10.38
C THR A 45 -18.14 -10.76 10.69
N PRO A 46 -19.48 -10.96 10.78
CA PRO A 46 -20.05 -12.31 10.92
C PRO A 46 -19.68 -13.28 9.79
N LYS A 47 -19.26 -12.78 8.62
CA LYS A 47 -18.88 -13.60 7.44
C LYS A 47 -17.36 -13.76 7.29
N GLY A 48 -16.57 -13.30 8.26
CA GLY A 48 -15.10 -13.24 8.18
C GLY A 48 -14.56 -11.81 8.15
N THR A 49 -13.25 -11.66 8.04
CA THR A 49 -12.60 -10.36 7.92
C THR A 49 -12.90 -9.74 6.56
N ALA A 50 -13.30 -8.47 6.53
CA ALA A 50 -13.57 -7.74 5.30
C ALA A 50 -12.88 -6.37 5.28
N LEU A 51 -12.38 -5.98 4.11
CA LEU A 51 -11.83 -4.64 3.85
C LEU A 51 -12.98 -3.70 3.45
N PHE A 52 -13.11 -2.59 4.16
CA PHE A 52 -14.18 -1.62 3.86
C PHE A 52 -13.79 -0.74 2.68
N ARG A 53 -14.58 -0.79 1.59
CA ARG A 53 -14.40 0.03 0.38
C ARG A 53 -13.03 -0.10 -0.30
N LEU A 54 -12.50 -1.33 -0.35
CA LEU A 54 -11.18 -1.63 -0.92
C LEU A 54 -10.99 -1.01 -2.30
N LYS A 55 -11.90 -1.29 -3.24
CA LYS A 55 -11.83 -0.81 -4.61
C LYS A 55 -11.74 0.72 -4.68
N GLU A 56 -12.56 1.43 -3.92
CA GLU A 56 -12.53 2.90 -3.94
C GLU A 56 -11.24 3.48 -3.35
N HIS A 57 -10.67 2.84 -2.33
CA HIS A 57 -9.36 3.22 -1.81
C HIS A 57 -8.25 2.99 -2.84
N VAL A 58 -8.20 1.82 -3.50
CA VAL A 58 -7.19 1.52 -4.53
C VAL A 58 -7.34 2.47 -5.72
N VAL A 59 -8.56 2.72 -6.20
CA VAL A 59 -8.79 3.70 -7.27
C VAL A 59 -8.31 5.10 -6.87
N ARG A 60 -8.49 5.51 -5.61
CA ARG A 60 -7.97 6.79 -5.11
C ARG A 60 -6.44 6.83 -5.03
N LEU A 61 -5.79 5.72 -4.70
CA LEU A 61 -4.32 5.59 -4.77
C LEU A 61 -3.83 5.85 -6.20
N PHE A 62 -4.42 5.19 -7.20
CA PHE A 62 -4.06 5.37 -8.61
C PHE A 62 -4.35 6.79 -9.11
N ASN A 63 -5.47 7.39 -8.69
CA ASN A 63 -5.77 8.79 -9.01
C ASN A 63 -4.74 9.75 -8.39
N SER A 64 -4.28 9.47 -7.17
CA SER A 64 -3.25 10.27 -6.51
C SER A 64 -1.92 10.19 -7.25
N ALA A 65 -1.50 8.98 -7.64
CA ALA A 65 -0.31 8.76 -8.47
C ALA A 65 -0.43 9.48 -9.83
N LYS A 66 -1.60 9.41 -10.46
CA LYS A 66 -1.90 10.09 -11.73
C LYS A 66 -1.71 11.61 -11.65
N ILE A 67 -2.12 12.26 -10.55
CA ILE A 67 -1.95 13.71 -10.35
C ILE A 67 -0.45 14.08 -10.38
N TYR A 68 0.40 13.25 -9.78
CA TYR A 68 1.85 13.41 -9.79
C TYR A 68 2.54 12.84 -11.01
N ARG A 69 1.80 12.26 -11.97
CA ARG A 69 2.33 11.58 -13.15
C ARG A 69 3.27 10.42 -12.80
N MET A 70 3.02 9.76 -11.66
CA MET A 70 3.73 8.56 -11.25
C MET A 70 3.14 7.36 -11.98
N GLU A 71 4.00 6.54 -12.58
CA GLU A 71 3.63 5.26 -13.15
C GLU A 71 3.60 4.20 -12.03
N ILE A 72 2.48 3.49 -11.91
CA ILE A 72 2.37 2.33 -11.04
C ILE A 72 2.50 1.09 -11.93
N PRO A 73 3.49 0.21 -11.72
CA PRO A 73 3.72 -0.96 -12.57
C PRO A 73 2.77 -2.15 -12.25
N PHE A 74 1.56 -1.85 -11.77
CA PHE A 74 0.53 -2.81 -11.38
C PHE A 74 -0.84 -2.26 -11.78
N SER A 75 -1.78 -3.15 -12.06
CA SER A 75 -3.20 -2.83 -12.26
C SER A 75 -3.93 -2.65 -10.93
N VAL A 76 -5.11 -2.03 -11.00
CA VAL A 76 -6.00 -1.89 -9.83
C VAL A 76 -6.33 -3.27 -9.26
N GLU A 77 -6.62 -4.24 -10.13
CA GLU A 77 -6.98 -5.60 -9.77
C GLU A 77 -5.83 -6.38 -9.11
N GLU A 78 -4.58 -6.13 -9.51
CA GLU A 78 -3.41 -6.72 -8.85
C GLU A 78 -3.23 -6.16 -7.44
N ILE A 79 -3.38 -4.84 -7.27
CA ILE A 79 -3.29 -4.20 -5.95
C ILE A 79 -4.46 -4.60 -5.03
N GLU A 80 -5.66 -4.85 -5.56
CA GLU A 80 -6.78 -5.37 -4.77
C GLU A 80 -6.53 -6.80 -4.24
N LYS A 81 -5.66 -7.58 -4.90
CA LYS A 81 -5.36 -8.99 -4.56
C LYS A 81 -4.10 -9.18 -3.74
N ALA A 82 -3.23 -8.17 -3.69
CA ALA A 82 -2.00 -8.15 -2.89
C ALA A 82 -2.29 -8.25 -1.38
#